data_AF-A0A0H5Q639-F1
#
_entry.id   AF-A0A0H5Q639-F1
#
_cell.length_a   1.000
_cell.length_b   1.000
_cell.length_c   1.000
_cell.angle_alpha   90.00
_cell.angle_beta   90.00
_cell.angle_gamma   90.00
#
_symmetry.space_group_name_H-M   'P 1'
#
loop_
_entity.id
_entity.type
_entity.pdbx_description
1 polymer ?
#
loop_
_entity_poly.entity_id
_entity_poly.type
_entity_poly.pdbx_seq_one_letter_code
_entity_poly.pdbx_strand_id
1 'polypeptide(L)' 'MNILEPIKVGKTTFKNRIMFPPLTTGYEERDGSIGYLLAVLILKFVYPLTKEKTAEMLAELAGRRKGAAND' A
#
# COMPACT_ATOMS: atom_id res chain seq x y z
N MET A 1 5.74 -33.24 6.19
CA MET A 1 5.95 -32.41 4.98
C MET A 1 5.92 -30.96 5.41
N ASN A 2 7.04 -30.24 5.28
CA ASN A 2 7.26 -28.99 6.01
C ASN A 2 6.95 -27.74 5.16
N ILE A 3 5.90 -27.81 4.34
CA ILE A 3 5.62 -26.80 3.32
C ILE A 3 5.22 -25.43 3.93
N LEU A 4 4.70 -25.43 5.16
CA LEU A 4 4.30 -24.23 5.88
C LEU A 4 5.43 -23.60 6.70
N GLU A 5 6.61 -24.23 6.75
CA GLU A 5 7.74 -23.67 7.48
C GLU A 5 8.37 -22.50 6.74
N PRO A 6 8.81 -21.45 7.47
CA PRO A 6 9.55 -20.36 6.88
C PRO A 6 10.84 -20.81 6.18
N ILE A 7 11.25 -20.08 5.14
CA ILE A 7 12.52 -20.30 4.43
C ILE A 7 13.19 -18.95 4.12
N LYS A 8 14.50 -18.87 4.32
CA LYS A 8 15.29 -17.69 3.95
C LYS A 8 15.87 -17.89 2.56
N VAL A 9 15.59 -16.95 1.64
CA VAL A 9 16.14 -16.94 0.27
C VAL A 9 16.80 -15.58 0.03
N GLY A 10 18.11 -15.58 -0.18
CA GLY A 10 18.90 -14.36 -0.26
C GLY A 10 18.81 -13.53 1.02
N LYS A 11 18.36 -12.28 0.90
CA LYS A 11 18.19 -11.33 2.02
C LYS A 11 16.77 -11.36 2.63
N THR A 12 15.85 -12.17 2.08
CA THR A 12 14.43 -12.16 2.46
C THR A 12 14.03 -13.48 3.10
N THR A 13 13.17 -13.41 4.13
CA THR A 13 12.57 -14.59 4.77
C THR A 13 11.12 -14.73 4.31
N PHE A 14 10.79 -15.85 3.69
CA PHE A 14 9.45 -16.22 3.26
C PHE A 14 8.75 -17.01 4.37
N LYS A 15 7.47 -16.74 4.60
CA LYS A 15 6.69 -17.34 5.69
C LYS A 15 6.39 -18.83 5.48
N ASN A 16 6.32 -19.26 4.23
CA ASN A 16 6.07 -20.64 3.83
C ASN A 16 6.81 -20.92 2.51
N ARG A 17 6.84 -22.19 2.11
CA ARG A 17 7.51 -22.68 0.90
C ARG A 17 6.55 -22.84 -0.29
N ILE A 18 5.37 -22.23 -0.22
CA ILE A 18 4.40 -22.20 -1.31
C ILE A 18 4.78 -21.02 -2.21
N MET A 19 5.22 -21.32 -3.43
CA MET A 19 5.57 -20.31 -4.42
C MET A 19 4.58 -20.36 -5.57
N PHE A 20 4.22 -19.19 -6.09
CA PHE A 20 3.48 -19.10 -7.34
C PHE A 20 4.48 -19.03 -8.50
N PRO A 21 4.32 -19.89 -9.53
CA PRO A 21 5.12 -19.75 -10.73
C PRO A 21 4.79 -18.41 -11.41
N PRO A 22 5.73 -17.82 -12.16
CA PRO A 22 5.42 -16.67 -12.99
C PRO A 22 4.33 -17.08 -14.00
N LEU A 23 3.24 -16.34 -14.03
CA LEU A 23 2.13 -16.52 -14.97
C LEU A 23 2.01 -15.24 -15.82
N THR A 24 2.13 -15.38 -17.14
CA THR A 24 1.87 -14.28 -18.07
C THR A 24 0.37 -14.06 -18.17
N THR A 25 -0.14 -13.06 -17.46
CA THR A 25 -1.58 -12.82 -17.35
C THR A 25 -2.13 -11.82 -18.37
N GLY A 26 -1.25 -11.15 -19.14
CA GLY A 26 -1.66 -10.19 -20.18
C GLY A 26 -2.43 -8.97 -19.66
N TYR A 27 -2.44 -8.72 -18.34
CA TYR A 27 -3.09 -7.57 -17.72
C TYR A 27 -2.32 -6.25 -17.86
N GLU A 28 -1.12 -6.28 -18.43
CA GLU A 28 -0.34 -5.09 -18.72
C GLU A 28 -0.88 -4.44 -19.98
N GLU A 29 -1.31 -3.17 -19.88
CA GLU A 29 -1.65 -2.38 -21.06
C GLU A 29 -0.39 -2.12 -21.88
N ARG A 30 -0.56 -1.80 -23.17
CA ARG A 30 0.54 -1.73 -24.16
C ARG A 30 1.59 -0.64 -23.83
N ASP A 31 1.29 0.25 -22.88
CA ASP A 31 2.13 1.32 -22.36
C ASP A 31 2.77 0.99 -20.99
N GLY A 32 2.57 -0.23 -20.47
CA GLY A 32 3.07 -0.66 -19.16
C GLY A 32 2.28 -0.08 -17.98
N SER A 33 1.15 0.58 -18.23
CA SER A 33 0.25 1.02 -17.18
C SER A 33 -0.52 -0.16 -16.59
N ILE A 34 -0.67 -0.14 -15.27
CA ILE A 34 -1.52 -1.11 -14.58
C ILE A 34 -2.96 -0.69 -14.84
N GLY A 35 -3.71 -1.53 -15.54
CA GLY A 35 -4.93 -1.15 -16.23
C GLY A 35 -5.96 -0.38 -15.40
N TYR A 36 -6.80 0.38 -16.11
CA TYR A 36 -7.76 1.36 -15.58
C TYR A 36 -8.56 0.90 -14.35
N LEU A 37 -8.89 -0.38 -14.24
CA LEU A 37 -9.59 -0.96 -13.08
C LEU A 37 -8.83 -0.78 -11.76
N LEU A 38 -7.50 -0.97 -11.73
CA LEU A 38 -6.74 -0.80 -10.50
C LEU A 38 -6.66 0.68 -10.11
N ALA A 39 -6.51 1.57 -11.09
CA ALA A 39 -6.55 3.01 -10.86
C ALA A 39 -7.90 3.45 -10.28
N VAL A 40 -9.02 2.93 -10.80
CA VAL A 40 -10.37 3.19 -10.28
C VAL A 40 -10.52 2.65 -8.85
N LEU A 41 -9.99 1.46 -8.54
CA LEU A 41 -10.04 0.92 -7.18
C LEU A 41 -9.21 1.75 -6.20
N ILE A 42 -8.02 2.21 -6.58
CA ILE A 42 -7.19 3.10 -5.75
C ILE A 42 -7.91 4.43 -5.51
N LEU A 43 -8.49 5.03 -6.56
CA LEU A 43 -9.24 6.28 -6.45
C LEU A 43 -10.52 6.13 -5.62
N LYS A 44 -11.19 4.97 -5.69
CA LYS A 44 -12.44 4.75 -4.96
C LYS A 44 -12.22 4.40 -3.50
N PHE A 45 -11.19 3.63 -3.19
CA PHE A 45 -10.98 3.09 -1.84
C PHE A 45 -9.80 3.73 -1.10
N VAL A 46 -8.67 3.97 -1.74
CA VAL A 46 -7.46 4.45 -1.05
C VAL A 46 -7.45 5.98 -0.94
N TYR A 47 -7.83 6.68 -2.00
CA TYR A 47 -7.89 8.15 -2.01
C TYR A 47 -8.73 8.76 -0.87
N PRO A 48 -9.97 8.30 -0.56
CA PRO A 48 -10.72 8.86 0.56
C PRO A 48 -10.01 8.65 1.91
N LEU A 49 -9.41 7.48 2.16
CA LEU A 49 -8.63 7.23 3.39
C LEU A 49 -7.46 8.20 3.53
N THR A 50 -6.78 8.52 2.42
CA THR A 50 -5.68 9.50 2.45
C THR A 50 -6.17 10.92 2.75
N LYS A 51 -7.39 11.29 2.32
CA LYS A 51 -7.99 12.60 2.60
C LYS A 51 -8.36 12.77 4.06
N GLU A 52 -8.96 11.76 4.67
CA GLU A 52 -9.30 11.76 6.09
C GLU A 52 -8.03 11.93 6.94
N LYS A 53 -7.01 11.11 6.69
CA LYS A 53 -5.73 11.21 7.41
C LYS A 53 -5.02 12.55 7.20
N THR A 54 -5.12 13.12 6.01
CA THR A 54 -4.55 14.45 5.74
C THR A 54 -5.31 15.55 6.49
N ALA A 55 -6.63 15.45 6.58
CA ALA A 55 -7.46 16.37 7.34
C ALA A 55 -7.17 16.29 8.85
N GLU A 56 -6.97 15.08 9.39
CA GLU A 56 -6.54 14.87 10.77
C GLU A 56 -5.17 15.52 11.05
N MET A 57 -4.18 15.28 10.19
CA MET A 57 -2.85 15.89 10.33
C MET A 57 -2.92 17.42 10.25
N LEU A 58 -3.77 17.99 9.38
CA LEU A 58 -4.01 19.43 9.29
C LEU A 58 -4.68 19.98 10.56
N ALA A 59 -5.64 19.25 11.12
CA ALA A 59 -6.31 19.63 12.37
C ALA A 59 -5.34 19.60 13.56
N GLU A 60 -4.48 18.58 13.64
CA GLU A 60 -3.42 18.47 14.63
C GLU A 60 -2.44 19.64 14.53
N LEU A 61 -1.98 19.97 13.31
CA LEU A 61 -1.07 21.09 13.07
C LEU A 61 -1.70 22.43 13.47
N ALA A 62 -2.99 22.63 13.16
CA ALA A 62 -3.74 23.81 13.56
C ALA A 62 -3.86 23.93 15.08
N GLY A 63 -4.06 22.81 15.79
CA GLY A 63 -4.04 22.76 17.25
C GLY A 63 -2.68 23.15 17.84
N ARG A 64 -1.59 22.59 17.29
CA ARG A 64 -0.21 22.91 17.71
C ARG A 64 0.13 24.39 17.50
N ARG A 65 -0.34 24.99 16.39
CA ARG A 65 -0.17 26.44 16.13
C ARG A 65 -0.91 27.33 17.14
N LYS A 66 -2.09 26.91 17.62
CA LYS A 66 -2.82 27.65 18.66
C LYS A 66 -2.19 27.55 20.05
N GLY A 67 -1.60 26.40 20.39
CA GLY A 67 -0.86 26.21 21.65
C GLY A 67 0.38 27.09 21.75
N ALA A 68 1.13 27.24 20.65
CA ALA A 68 2.33 28.08 20.59
C ALA A 68 2.06 29.61 20.57
N ALA A 69 0.80 30.04 20.53
CA ALA A 69 0.41 31.45 20.52
C ALA A 69 -0.08 31.97 21.89
N ASN A 70 -0.18 31.09 22.90
CA ASN A 70 -0.67 31.40 24.24
C ASN A 70 0.43 31.28 25.32
N ASP A 71 1.70 31.18 24.94
CA ASP A 71 2.89 31.29 25.82
C ASP A 71 3.65 32.60 25.54
#